data_AF-A0AAN8W6M7-F1
#
_entry.id   AF-A0AAN8W6M7-F1
#
_cell.length_a   1.000
_cell.length_b   1.000
_cell.length_c   1.000
_cell.angle_alpha   90.00
_cell.angle_beta   90.00
_cell.angle_gamma   90.00
#
_symmetry.space_group_name_H-M   'P 1'
#
loop_
_entity.id
_entity.type
_entity.pdbx_description
1 polymer ?
#
loop_
_entity_poly.entity_id
_entity_poly.type
_entity_poly.pdbx_seq_one_letter_code
_entity_poly.pdbx_strand_id
1 'polypeptide(L)'
;MKNRNPKGRNNGSDQLIKKKNTMMTKKKNMQRLGSKGGGLSLEAFANAKSNGGTYNPSLIKKQREFYKNAKYVKKYKKYLKQQDGQPNYPSSDTKRENIFDDTGAVVRDKKGKKNKNSSSLELLYEKKHEEQENARMEREAIIQAKKEDRVRAESRRKELREKMLKRTRSGQPVMKYRIEHLLETIQGSKS
;
A
#
# COMPACT_ATOMS: atom_id res chain seq x y z
N MET A 1 17.20 47.53 -68.63
CA MET A 1 16.37 46.34 -68.33
C MET A 1 17.09 45.43 -67.34
N LYS A 2 16.69 45.42 -66.06
CA LYS A 2 16.94 44.33 -65.10
C LYS A 2 15.80 44.33 -64.07
N ASN A 3 15.02 43.25 -64.07
CA ASN A 3 13.82 43.03 -63.26
C ASN A 3 14.16 42.70 -61.79
N ARG A 4 13.40 43.24 -60.82
CA ARG A 4 13.32 42.69 -59.45
C ARG A 4 11.88 42.80 -58.93
N ASN A 5 11.20 41.65 -58.83
CA ASN A 5 9.88 41.50 -58.23
C ASN A 5 9.92 41.66 -56.70
N PRO A 6 8.79 42.04 -56.07
CA PRO A 6 8.70 42.26 -54.62
C PRO A 6 8.62 40.93 -53.84
N LYS A 7 9.26 40.90 -52.67
CA LYS A 7 9.14 39.80 -51.71
C LYS A 7 7.73 39.77 -51.12
N GLY A 8 6.95 38.76 -51.50
CA GLY A 8 5.70 38.39 -50.84
C GLY A 8 5.94 37.90 -49.41
N ARG A 9 5.22 38.51 -48.46
CA ARG A 9 5.09 38.07 -47.07
C ARG A 9 4.21 36.81 -47.02
N ASN A 10 4.79 35.66 -46.70
CA ASN A 10 4.03 34.46 -46.33
C ASN A 10 3.87 34.39 -44.79
N ASN A 11 2.81 35.02 -44.26
CA ASN A 11 2.37 34.85 -42.87
C ASN A 11 1.05 34.04 -42.82
N GLY A 12 1.05 32.82 -43.37
CA GLY A 12 -0.15 31.99 -43.47
C GLY A 12 -0.14 30.68 -42.66
N SER A 13 1.04 30.14 -42.32
CA SER A 13 1.14 28.76 -41.78
C SER A 13 1.27 28.67 -40.26
N ASP A 14 1.78 29.71 -39.59
CA ASP A 14 2.06 29.64 -38.14
C ASP A 14 0.83 29.81 -37.24
N GLN A 15 -0.23 30.43 -37.75
CA GLN A 15 -1.48 30.57 -37.00
C GLN A 15 -2.30 29.27 -36.96
N LEU A 16 -2.19 28.43 -38.00
CA LEU A 16 -2.93 27.16 -38.07
C LEU A 16 -2.33 26.09 -37.14
N ILE A 17 -1.00 26.06 -37.01
CA ILE A 17 -0.27 25.10 -36.17
C ILE A 17 -0.45 25.45 -34.68
N LYS A 18 -0.42 26.74 -34.32
CA LYS A 18 -0.71 27.20 -32.94
C LYS A 18 -2.17 26.98 -32.52
N LYS A 19 -3.15 27.10 -33.43
CA LYS A 19 -4.57 26.79 -33.13
C LYS A 19 -4.83 25.29 -32.94
N LYS A 20 -4.15 24.40 -33.67
CA LYS A 20 -4.28 22.94 -33.48
C LYS A 20 -3.66 22.46 -32.16
N ASN A 21 -2.52 23.03 -31.75
CA ASN A 21 -1.85 22.62 -30.51
C ASN A 21 -2.56 23.12 -29.23
N THR A 22 -3.20 24.29 -29.27
CA THR A 22 -3.96 24.83 -28.13
C THR A 22 -5.30 24.11 -27.90
N MET A 23 -5.95 23.60 -28.95
CA MET A 23 -7.14 22.74 -28.83
C MET A 23 -6.83 21.37 -28.20
N MET A 24 -5.67 20.79 -28.52
CA MET A 24 -5.22 19.49 -28.00
C MET A 24 -4.80 19.54 -26.52
N THR A 25 -4.21 20.65 -26.07
CA THR A 25 -3.80 20.82 -24.67
C THR A 25 -4.99 21.15 -23.76
N LYS A 26 -5.97 21.94 -24.23
CA LYS A 26 -7.20 22.22 -23.48
C LYS A 26 -8.08 20.97 -23.31
N LYS A 27 -8.18 20.09 -24.33
CA LYS A 27 -8.93 18.83 -24.23
C LYS A 27 -8.34 17.83 -23.23
N LYS A 28 -7.01 17.80 -23.07
CA LYS A 28 -6.33 16.90 -22.11
C LYS A 28 -6.55 17.30 -20.65
N ASN A 29 -6.69 18.60 -20.37
CA ASN A 29 -7.00 19.08 -19.01
C ASN A 29 -8.46 18.86 -18.62
N MET A 30 -9.40 18.85 -19.58
CA MET A 30 -10.80 18.52 -19.30
C MET A 30 -11.01 17.03 -18.94
N GLN A 31 -10.10 16.14 -19.35
CA GLN A 31 -10.13 14.72 -18.95
C GLN A 31 -9.58 14.48 -17.53
N ARG A 32 -8.88 15.46 -16.93
CA ARG A 32 -8.36 15.35 -15.55
C ARG A 32 -9.39 15.70 -14.49
N LEU A 33 -10.46 16.41 -14.86
CA LEU A 33 -11.60 16.75 -14.02
C LEU A 33 -12.89 16.49 -14.83
N GLY A 34 -13.09 15.25 -15.24
CA GLY A 34 -14.44 14.73 -15.44
C GLY A 34 -15.40 15.40 -16.41
N SER A 35 -14.91 15.97 -17.49
CA SER A 35 -15.79 16.54 -18.51
C SER A 35 -16.36 15.43 -19.40
N LYS A 36 -17.70 15.27 -19.34
CA LYS A 36 -18.53 14.10 -19.68
C LYS A 36 -18.50 12.97 -18.64
N GLY A 37 -18.79 13.30 -17.38
CA GLY A 37 -19.12 12.30 -16.35
C GLY A 37 -17.99 11.90 -15.40
N GLY A 38 -17.18 12.85 -14.92
CA GLY A 38 -16.11 12.55 -13.94
C GLY A 38 -16.11 13.43 -12.70
N GLY A 39 -17.25 13.51 -12.03
CA GLY A 39 -17.21 13.23 -10.60
C GLY A 39 -17.12 11.71 -10.39
N LEU A 40 -16.84 11.26 -9.17
CA LEU A 40 -17.18 9.89 -8.76
C LEU A 40 -18.60 9.59 -9.25
N SER A 41 -18.85 8.41 -9.85
CA SER A 41 -20.19 8.08 -10.36
C SER A 41 -21.24 8.31 -9.26
N LEU A 42 -22.48 8.63 -9.63
CA LEU A 42 -23.55 8.81 -8.64
C LEU A 42 -23.66 7.58 -7.72
N GLU A 43 -23.44 6.39 -8.30
CA GLU A 43 -23.30 5.13 -7.60
C GLU A 43 -22.09 5.08 -6.64
N ALA A 44 -20.92 5.60 -7.04
CA ALA A 44 -19.76 5.69 -6.15
C ALA A 44 -19.97 6.69 -5.00
N PHE A 45 -20.68 7.80 -5.23
CA PHE A 45 -21.08 8.73 -4.18
C PHE A 45 -22.12 8.12 -3.22
N ALA A 46 -23.13 7.43 -3.76
CA ALA A 46 -24.12 6.71 -2.97
C ALA A 46 -23.45 5.61 -2.12
N ASN A 47 -22.58 4.80 -2.73
CA ASN A 47 -21.83 3.74 -2.06
C ASN A 47 -20.83 4.26 -1.01
N ALA A 48 -20.27 5.45 -1.20
CA ALA A 48 -19.38 6.08 -0.21
C ALA A 48 -20.13 6.53 1.06
N LYS A 49 -21.44 6.81 0.96
CA LYS A 49 -22.29 7.15 2.11
C LYS A 49 -23.09 5.96 2.66
N SER A 50 -23.48 5.00 1.82
CA SER A 50 -24.27 3.82 2.23
C SER A 50 -23.41 2.71 2.84
N ASN A 51 -22.13 2.60 2.47
CA ASN A 51 -21.18 1.74 3.16
C ASN A 51 -20.65 2.44 4.42
N GLY A 52 -21.49 2.57 5.45
CA GLY A 52 -21.06 2.88 6.83
C GLY A 52 -20.21 1.76 7.48
N GLY A 53 -19.78 0.77 6.70
CA GLY A 53 -19.09 -0.43 7.13
C GLY A 53 -17.57 -0.30 7.08
N THR A 54 -17.01 0.10 8.22
CA THR A 54 -15.67 -0.27 8.73
C THR A 54 -14.49 -0.24 7.76
N TYR A 55 -13.61 0.74 7.96
CA TYR A 55 -12.26 0.76 7.40
C TYR A 55 -11.51 -0.55 7.71
N ASN A 56 -11.41 -1.44 6.71
CA ASN A 56 -10.65 -2.68 6.79
C ASN A 56 -9.32 -2.51 6.03
N PRO A 57 -8.19 -2.28 6.74
CA PRO A 57 -6.91 -2.00 6.11
C PRO A 57 -6.39 -3.18 5.26
N SER A 58 -6.77 -4.42 5.59
CA SER A 58 -6.32 -5.62 4.87
C SER A 58 -6.96 -5.71 3.48
N LEU A 59 -8.27 -5.43 3.38
CA LEU A 59 -8.97 -5.42 2.10
C LEU A 59 -8.47 -4.30 1.18
N ILE A 60 -8.25 -3.10 1.76
CA ILE A 60 -7.70 -1.95 1.02
C ILE A 60 -6.30 -2.25 0.48
N LYS A 61 -5.42 -2.87 1.30
CA LYS A 61 -4.09 -3.30 0.87
C LYS A 61 -4.18 -4.31 -0.29
N LYS A 62 -5.03 -5.34 -0.17
CA LYS A 62 -5.22 -6.35 -1.23
C LYS A 62 -5.66 -5.73 -2.55
N GLN A 63 -6.60 -4.79 -2.50
CA GLN A 63 -7.09 -4.09 -3.69
C GLN A 63 -6.00 -3.21 -4.32
N ARG A 64 -5.21 -2.48 -3.52
CA ARG A 64 -4.08 -1.67 -4.00
C ARG A 64 -3.02 -2.52 -4.68
N GLU A 65 -2.64 -3.64 -4.08
CA GLU A 65 -1.64 -4.56 -4.64
C GLU A 65 -2.17 -5.20 -5.93
N PHE A 66 -3.44 -5.60 -6.00
CA PHE A 66 -4.05 -6.11 -7.23
C PHE A 66 -3.93 -5.11 -8.38
N TYR A 67 -4.26 -3.85 -8.14
CA TYR A 67 -4.12 -2.79 -9.15
C TYR A 67 -2.67 -2.55 -9.56
N LYS A 68 -1.74 -2.58 -8.61
CA LYS A 68 -0.30 -2.42 -8.85
C LYS A 68 0.24 -3.56 -9.73
N ASN A 69 -0.14 -4.80 -9.41
CA ASN A 69 0.25 -5.99 -10.16
C ASN A 69 -0.33 -5.97 -11.59
N ALA A 70 -1.61 -5.61 -11.75
CA ALA A 70 -2.21 -5.46 -13.07
C ALA A 70 -1.46 -4.42 -13.93
N LYS A 71 -1.01 -3.30 -13.33
CA LYS A 71 -0.18 -2.31 -14.02
C LYS A 71 1.18 -2.89 -14.45
N TYR A 72 1.85 -3.64 -13.58
CA TYR A 72 3.13 -4.27 -13.92
C TYR A 72 2.99 -5.31 -15.02
N VAL A 73 1.98 -6.18 -14.96
CA VAL A 73 1.68 -7.14 -16.01
C VAL A 73 1.42 -6.43 -17.34
N LYS A 74 0.61 -5.36 -17.34
CA LYS A 74 0.35 -4.56 -18.55
C LYS A 74 1.63 -3.92 -19.10
N LYS A 75 2.49 -3.38 -18.23
CA LYS A 75 3.78 -2.79 -18.60
C LYS A 75 4.71 -3.84 -19.22
N TYR A 76 4.81 -5.01 -18.60
CA TYR A 76 5.61 -6.13 -19.09
C TYR A 76 5.12 -6.66 -20.44
N LYS A 77 3.80 -6.89 -20.58
CA LYS A 77 3.20 -7.28 -21.87
C LYS A 77 3.46 -6.24 -22.97
N LYS A 78 3.46 -4.95 -22.64
CA LYS A 78 3.82 -3.87 -23.59
C LYS A 78 5.29 -3.93 -23.99
N TYR A 79 6.17 -4.21 -23.03
CA TYR A 79 7.60 -4.37 -23.28
C TYR A 79 7.89 -5.57 -24.20
N LEU A 80 7.26 -6.72 -23.96
CA LEU A 80 7.39 -7.89 -24.85
C LEU A 80 6.95 -7.56 -26.28
N LYS A 81 5.79 -6.93 -26.44
CA LYS A 81 5.32 -6.48 -27.77
C LYS A 81 6.26 -5.50 -28.48
N GLN A 82 7.10 -4.76 -27.74
CA GLN A 82 8.11 -3.87 -28.32
C GLN A 82 9.38 -4.63 -28.73
N GLN A 83 9.70 -5.72 -28.03
CA GLN A 83 10.78 -6.63 -28.45
C GLN A 83 10.36 -7.45 -29.67
N ASP A 84 9.12 -7.94 -29.69
CA ASP A 84 8.55 -8.70 -30.81
C ASP A 84 8.16 -7.82 -32.02
N GLY A 85 8.23 -6.49 -31.86
CA GLY A 85 7.71 -5.49 -32.80
C GLY A 85 8.77 -4.71 -33.58
N GLN A 86 9.95 -5.29 -33.84
CA GLN A 86 10.82 -4.75 -34.89
C GLN A 86 10.16 -4.96 -36.26
N PRO A 87 9.97 -3.92 -37.10
CA PRO A 87 9.43 -4.07 -38.43
C PRO A 87 10.57 -4.43 -39.39
N ASN A 88 10.80 -5.72 -39.61
CA ASN A 88 11.38 -6.21 -40.86
C ASN A 88 10.36 -7.19 -41.47
N TYR A 89 9.73 -6.79 -42.56
CA TYR A 89 8.88 -7.65 -43.41
C TYR A 89 9.72 -8.74 -44.11
N PRO A 90 9.12 -9.78 -44.75
CA PRO A 90 8.06 -10.68 -44.30
C PRO A 90 8.47 -12.17 -44.39
N SER A 91 7.61 -13.04 -43.87
CA SER A 91 7.41 -14.43 -44.32
C SER A 91 8.51 -15.47 -44.05
N SER A 92 8.23 -16.42 -43.17
CA SER A 92 7.96 -17.80 -43.59
C SER A 92 7.59 -18.66 -42.38
N ASP A 93 6.46 -19.35 -42.52
CA ASP A 93 6.19 -20.62 -41.86
C ASP A 93 7.42 -21.51 -41.93
N THR A 94 8.02 -21.87 -40.80
CA THR A 94 8.68 -23.17 -40.65
C THR A 94 8.66 -23.61 -39.19
N LYS A 95 7.86 -24.65 -38.98
CA LYS A 95 8.03 -25.76 -38.03
C LYS A 95 9.23 -25.68 -37.08
N ARG A 96 8.89 -25.86 -35.80
CA ARG A 96 9.73 -26.54 -34.79
C ARG A 96 10.52 -27.68 -35.45
N GLU A 97 11.83 -27.72 -35.24
CA GLU A 97 12.56 -28.95 -34.87
C GLU A 97 13.77 -28.59 -33.99
N ASN A 98 13.98 -29.41 -32.97
CA ASN A 98 15.16 -29.41 -32.12
C ASN A 98 16.33 -30.00 -32.91
N ILE A 99 17.47 -29.31 -32.99
CA ILE A 99 18.77 -29.97 -33.17
C ILE A 99 19.81 -29.24 -32.31
N PHE A 100 20.36 -30.00 -31.36
CA PHE A 100 21.59 -29.78 -30.63
C PHE A 100 22.75 -30.07 -31.60
N ASP A 101 23.66 -29.14 -31.86
CA ASP A 101 25.06 -29.27 -31.47
C ASP A 101 25.93 -28.06 -31.91
N ASP A 102 26.94 -27.84 -31.08
CA ASP A 102 28.28 -27.33 -31.34
C ASP A 102 28.54 -26.31 -32.46
N THR A 103 28.98 -25.11 -32.07
CA THR A 103 30.23 -24.51 -32.57
C THR A 103 30.48 -23.19 -31.85
N GLY A 104 31.61 -23.13 -31.15
CA GLY A 104 32.04 -21.98 -30.37
C GLY A 104 32.25 -20.72 -31.19
N ALA A 105 31.77 -19.58 -30.68
CA ALA A 105 32.29 -18.27 -31.05
C ALA A 105 31.98 -17.23 -29.96
N VAL A 106 33.05 -16.81 -29.28
CA VAL A 106 33.22 -15.50 -28.63
C VAL A 106 32.44 -15.25 -27.32
N VAL A 107 32.96 -15.80 -26.22
CA VAL A 107 32.76 -15.24 -24.88
C VAL A 107 33.43 -13.85 -24.84
N ARG A 108 32.64 -12.79 -25.01
CA ARG A 108 33.08 -11.44 -24.63
C ARG A 108 32.92 -11.33 -23.13
N ASP A 109 34.04 -11.45 -22.42
CA ASP A 109 34.17 -11.12 -21.00
C ASP A 109 33.80 -9.65 -20.77
N LYS A 110 32.52 -9.38 -20.55
CA LYS A 110 32.08 -8.15 -19.90
C LYS A 110 32.35 -8.33 -18.41
N LYS A 111 33.60 -8.08 -18.00
CA LYS A 111 33.97 -7.85 -16.60
C LYS A 111 33.01 -6.82 -16.02
N GLY A 112 31.99 -7.31 -15.31
CA GLY A 112 31.02 -6.50 -14.62
C GLY A 112 31.75 -5.65 -13.60
N LYS A 113 31.71 -4.32 -13.78
CA LYS A 113 31.95 -3.40 -12.68
C LYS A 113 30.91 -3.73 -11.61
N LYS A 114 31.31 -4.51 -10.59
CA LYS A 114 30.48 -4.71 -9.40
C LYS A 114 30.29 -3.34 -8.78
N ASN A 115 29.10 -2.78 -8.97
CA ASN A 115 28.72 -1.52 -8.37
C ASN A 115 28.87 -1.66 -6.84
N LYS A 116 29.67 -0.79 -6.23
CA LYS A 116 29.88 -0.70 -4.77
C LYS A 116 28.57 -0.38 -3.98
N ASN A 117 27.43 -0.28 -4.66
CA ASN A 117 26.11 -0.01 -4.09
C ASN A 117 25.34 -1.26 -3.64
N SER A 118 25.83 -2.49 -3.85
CA SER A 118 25.14 -3.70 -3.37
C SER A 118 25.08 -3.79 -1.84
N SER A 119 26.15 -3.34 -1.16
CA SER A 119 26.22 -3.29 0.30
C SER A 119 25.18 -2.33 0.91
N SER A 120 24.85 -1.23 0.22
CA SER A 120 23.84 -0.27 0.71
C SER A 120 22.43 -0.83 0.71
N LEU A 121 22.13 -1.84 -0.12
CA LEU A 121 20.79 -2.43 -0.19
C LEU A 121 20.58 -3.46 0.93
N GLU A 122 21.59 -4.28 1.19
CA GLU A 122 21.62 -5.28 2.27
C GLU A 122 21.44 -4.62 3.64
N LEU A 123 22.21 -3.56 3.92
CA LEU A 123 22.06 -2.76 5.15
C LEU A 123 20.65 -2.16 5.31
N LEU A 124 19.99 -1.81 4.20
CA LEU A 124 18.63 -1.26 4.24
C LEU A 124 17.59 -2.34 4.59
N TYR A 125 17.82 -3.58 4.13
CA TYR A 125 16.97 -4.73 4.46
C TYR A 125 17.15 -5.15 5.91
N GLU A 126 18.39 -5.26 6.38
CA GLU A 126 18.70 -5.58 7.78
C GLU A 126 18.05 -4.57 8.73
N LYS A 127 18.27 -3.27 8.50
CA LYS A 127 17.68 -2.21 9.31
C LYS A 127 16.15 -2.26 9.35
N LYS A 128 15.50 -2.57 8.22
CA LYS A 128 14.04 -2.69 8.15
C LYS A 128 13.53 -3.92 8.92
N HIS A 129 14.27 -5.03 8.87
CA HIS A 129 13.93 -6.22 9.63
C HIS A 129 14.08 -5.99 11.14
N GLU A 130 15.16 -5.33 11.56
CA GLU A 130 15.38 -4.95 12.95
C GLU A 130 14.26 -4.04 13.48
N GLU A 131 13.88 -3.00 12.72
CA GLU A 131 12.79 -2.11 13.10
C GLU A 131 11.46 -2.87 13.23
N GLN A 132 11.20 -3.83 12.32
CA GLN A 132 9.99 -4.63 12.36
C GLN A 132 9.95 -5.59 13.55
N GLU A 133 11.07 -6.24 13.88
CA GLU A 133 11.17 -7.13 15.04
C GLU A 133 11.08 -6.34 16.35
N ASN A 134 11.73 -5.18 16.45
CA ASN A 134 11.58 -4.28 17.60
C ASN A 134 10.13 -3.83 17.79
N ALA A 135 9.44 -3.45 16.70
CA ALA A 135 8.03 -3.08 16.76
C ALA A 135 7.12 -4.25 17.17
N ARG A 136 7.51 -5.51 16.93
CA ARG A 136 6.80 -6.69 17.44
C ARG A 136 7.05 -6.85 18.94
N MET A 137 8.30 -6.78 19.38
CA MET A 137 8.66 -6.88 20.79
C MET A 137 7.98 -5.80 21.65
N GLU A 138 7.96 -4.54 21.20
CA GLU A 138 7.28 -3.45 21.90
C GLU A 138 5.77 -3.72 22.06
N ARG A 139 5.13 -4.22 21.01
CA ARG A 139 3.69 -4.58 21.05
C ARG A 139 3.44 -5.74 21.99
N GLU A 140 4.28 -6.76 21.94
CA GLU A 140 4.17 -7.91 22.83
C GLU A 140 4.37 -7.50 24.29
N ALA A 141 5.34 -6.61 24.58
CA ALA A 141 5.56 -6.06 25.91
C ALA A 141 4.33 -5.29 26.43
N ILE A 142 3.71 -4.44 25.59
CA ILE A 142 2.48 -3.71 25.96
C ILE A 142 1.33 -4.69 26.25
N ILE A 143 1.18 -5.73 25.44
CA ILE A 143 0.14 -6.74 25.62
C ILE A 143 0.37 -7.53 26.92
N GLN A 144 1.61 -7.91 27.20
CA GLN A 144 1.98 -8.62 28.42
C GLN A 144 1.72 -7.76 29.66
N ALA A 145 2.18 -6.50 29.68
CA ALA A 145 1.93 -5.57 30.78
C ALA A 145 0.42 -5.43 31.06
N LYS A 146 -0.39 -5.24 30.00
CA LYS A 146 -1.85 -5.14 30.13
C LYS A 146 -2.48 -6.45 30.64
N LYS A 147 -1.95 -7.60 30.25
CA LYS A 147 -2.41 -8.91 30.71
C LYS A 147 -2.10 -9.09 32.20
N GLU A 148 -0.90 -8.73 32.64
CA GLU A 148 -0.51 -8.78 34.05
C GLU A 148 -1.34 -7.85 34.93
N ASP A 149 -1.62 -6.62 34.47
CA ASP A 149 -2.51 -5.69 35.17
C ASP A 149 -3.92 -6.29 35.33
N ARG A 150 -4.43 -6.93 34.27
CA ARG A 150 -5.74 -7.60 34.31
C ARG A 150 -5.75 -8.74 35.34
N VAL A 151 -4.70 -9.58 35.34
CA VAL A 151 -4.57 -10.69 36.29
C VAL A 151 -4.45 -10.18 37.72
N ARG A 152 -3.67 -9.12 37.95
CA ARG A 152 -3.55 -8.47 39.27
C ARG A 152 -4.88 -7.86 39.75
N ALA A 153 -5.64 -7.23 38.86
CA ALA A 153 -6.96 -6.70 39.20
C ALA A 153 -7.96 -7.85 39.51
N GLU A 154 -7.88 -8.94 38.75
CA GLU A 154 -8.74 -10.11 38.96
C GLU A 154 -8.39 -10.86 40.26
N SER A 155 -7.11 -11.01 40.60
CA SER A 155 -6.68 -11.63 41.86
C SER A 155 -7.20 -10.84 43.06
N ARG A 156 -7.06 -9.51 43.04
CA ARG A 156 -7.63 -8.63 44.07
C ARG A 156 -9.14 -8.78 44.21
N ARG A 157 -9.87 -8.84 43.08
CA ARG A 157 -11.33 -9.06 43.09
C ARG A 157 -11.70 -10.43 43.68
N LYS A 158 -10.95 -11.48 43.33
CA LYS A 158 -11.16 -12.83 43.85
C LYS A 158 -10.91 -12.91 45.35
N GLU A 159 -9.82 -12.31 45.84
CA GLU A 159 -9.49 -12.26 47.26
C GLU A 159 -10.55 -11.52 48.08
N LEU A 160 -10.99 -10.34 47.61
CA LEU A 160 -12.08 -9.60 48.23
C LEU A 160 -13.37 -10.43 48.26
N ARG A 161 -13.72 -11.06 47.14
CA ARG A 161 -14.88 -11.93 47.05
C ARG A 161 -14.79 -13.11 48.01
N GLU A 162 -13.64 -13.76 48.11
CA GLU A 162 -13.43 -14.89 49.03
C GLU A 162 -13.60 -14.45 50.50
N LYS A 163 -13.05 -13.30 50.88
CA LYS A 163 -13.24 -12.72 52.22
C LYS A 163 -14.72 -12.46 52.52
N MET A 164 -15.46 -11.88 51.58
CA MET A 164 -16.89 -11.61 51.74
C MET A 164 -17.75 -12.88 51.80
N LEU A 165 -17.29 -13.99 51.21
CA LEU A 165 -17.95 -15.30 51.22
C LEU A 165 -17.62 -16.15 52.46
N LYS A 166 -16.69 -15.72 53.33
CA LYS A 166 -16.40 -16.42 54.58
C LYS A 166 -17.66 -16.49 55.45
N ARG A 167 -17.89 -17.67 56.05
CA ARG A 167 -19.05 -17.97 56.91
C ARG A 167 -18.60 -18.35 58.31
N THR A 168 -19.43 -18.06 59.31
CA THR A 168 -19.26 -18.50 60.70
C THR A 168 -19.56 -20.00 60.83
N ARG A 169 -19.34 -20.59 62.02
CA ARG A 169 -19.63 -22.00 62.29
C ARG A 169 -21.11 -22.37 62.08
N SER A 170 -22.02 -21.40 62.22
CA SER A 170 -23.45 -21.55 61.94
C SER A 170 -23.85 -21.24 60.48
N GLY A 171 -22.88 -20.96 59.60
CA GLY A 171 -23.11 -20.69 58.18
C GLY A 171 -23.49 -19.25 57.82
N GLN A 172 -23.59 -18.35 58.80
CA GLN A 172 -23.87 -16.93 58.57
C GLN A 172 -22.65 -16.23 57.97
N PRO A 173 -22.80 -15.25 57.05
CA PRO A 173 -21.68 -14.48 56.52
C PRO A 173 -20.90 -13.78 57.65
N VAL A 174 -19.57 -13.82 57.60
CA VAL A 174 -18.72 -13.14 58.58
C VAL A 174 -18.80 -11.64 58.32
N MET A 175 -19.54 -10.92 59.19
CA MET A 175 -19.83 -9.49 59.02
C MET A 175 -18.58 -8.58 59.07
N LYS A 176 -17.50 -9.04 59.72
CA LYS A 176 -16.22 -8.30 59.82
C LYS A 176 -15.74 -7.79 58.45
N TYR A 177 -15.57 -8.70 57.48
CA TYR A 177 -15.03 -8.36 56.15
C TYR A 177 -15.98 -7.50 55.32
N ARG A 178 -17.30 -7.63 55.55
CA ARG A 178 -18.30 -6.81 54.84
C ARG A 178 -18.31 -5.38 55.37
N ILE A 179 -18.21 -5.19 56.68
CA ILE A 179 -18.12 -3.88 57.32
C ILE A 179 -16.82 -3.18 56.90
N GLU A 180 -15.68 -3.88 56.94
CA GLU A 180 -14.39 -3.35 56.48
C GLU A 180 -14.48 -2.83 55.03
N HIS A 181 -15.07 -3.60 54.12
CA HIS A 181 -15.25 -3.17 52.72
C HIS A 181 -16.15 -1.93 52.59
N LEU A 182 -17.27 -1.89 53.32
CA LEU A 182 -18.17 -0.73 53.32
C LEU A 182 -17.44 0.53 53.81
N LEU A 183 -16.64 0.41 54.88
CA LEU A 183 -15.84 1.52 55.40
C LEU A 183 -14.78 1.99 54.40
N GLU A 184 -14.08 1.06 53.75
CA GLU A 184 -13.08 1.37 52.71
C GLU A 184 -13.74 2.10 51.51
N THR A 185 -14.91 1.65 51.05
CA THR A 185 -15.62 2.32 49.94
C THR A 185 -16.07 3.74 50.31
N ILE A 186 -16.52 3.96 51.54
CA ILE A 186 -16.93 5.29 52.03
C ILE A 186 -15.71 6.21 52.15
N GLN A 187 -14.59 5.71 52.65
CA GLN A 187 -13.36 6.51 52.78
C GLN A 187 -12.71 6.82 51.43
N GLY A 188 -12.68 5.86 50.50
CA GLY A 188 -12.17 6.06 49.14
C GLY A 188 -13.02 7.02 48.31
N SER A 189 -14.33 7.15 48.61
CA SER A 189 -15.22 8.13 47.96
C SER A 189 -15.10 9.56 48.50
N LYS A 190 -14.39 9.77 49.61
CA LYS A 190 -14.19 11.08 50.25
C LYS A 190 -12.88 11.76 49.82
N SER A 191 -12.16 11.19 48.86
CA SER A 191 -10.91 11.74 48.29
C SER A 191 -11.14 12.29 46.89
#